data_AF-A0A959ZAP7-F1
#
_entry.id   AF-A0A959ZAP7-F1
#
_cell.length_a   1.000
_cell.length_b   1.000
_cell.length_c   1.000
_cell.angle_alpha   90.00
_cell.angle_beta   90.00
_cell.angle_gamma   90.00
#
_symmetry.space_group_name_H-M   'P 1'
#
loop_
_entity.id
_entity.type
_entity.pdbx_description
1 polymer ?
#
loop_
_entity_poly.entity_id
_entity_poly.type
_entity_poly.pdbx_seq_one_letter_code
_entity_poly.pdbx_strand_id
1 'polypeptide(L)'
;MIPVANILQPLIDIANGVLSFFHDDLGLSWGGSIILLTVATRTLLIPLTYKQLKSMRALQAFQPQMKEIQEKYKNDRQRLSQEMMKFYQENKINPLASCIPLLAQMPVFITLFYTLRGPLRLDMCGQEAVPCGQVPPGDWGQSFLFIPDLTAKATGGVLIALLVLYVVTQLISGLIMATTADRNQRILMMALPFIFIPFIIGFPAGLVLYWITTNTWTIGQQYVVNRVIPPPTVPSPAQAAAAKPPPPPPRKKKRRR
;
A
#
# COMPACT_ATOMS: atom_id res chain seq x y z
N MET A 1 23.21 14.96 -7.79
CA MET A 1 22.56 13.93 -8.63
C MET A 1 22.60 12.61 -7.87
N ILE A 2 21.44 12.03 -7.56
CA ILE A 2 21.33 10.83 -6.70
C ILE A 2 21.62 9.60 -7.57
N PRO A 3 22.57 8.71 -7.23
CA PRO A 3 22.94 7.54 -8.05
C PRO A 3 21.76 6.62 -8.40
N VAL A 4 20.71 6.64 -7.57
CA VAL A 4 19.47 5.86 -7.73
C VAL A 4 18.66 6.31 -8.96
N ALA A 5 18.77 7.57 -9.38
CA ALA A 5 18.09 8.06 -10.57
C ALA A 5 18.56 7.32 -11.83
N ASN A 6 19.85 7.00 -11.96
CA ASN A 6 20.41 6.36 -13.16
C ASN A 6 19.86 4.94 -13.43
N ILE A 7 19.56 4.17 -12.38
CA ILE A 7 19.02 2.81 -12.54
C ILE A 7 17.52 2.85 -12.84
N LEU A 8 16.82 3.85 -12.30
CA LEU A 8 15.37 4.00 -12.44
C LEU A 8 14.98 4.96 -13.56
N GLN A 9 15.96 5.56 -14.25
CA GLN A 9 15.75 6.55 -15.30
C GLN A 9 14.81 6.05 -16.41
N PRO A 10 14.95 4.82 -16.94
CA PRO A 10 14.02 4.33 -17.95
C PRO A 10 12.56 4.30 -17.47
N LEU A 11 12.35 3.95 -16.20
CA LEU A 11 11.02 3.94 -15.60
C LEU A 11 10.45 5.36 -15.41
N ILE A 12 11.32 6.32 -15.04
CA ILE A 12 10.96 7.73 -14.90
C ILE A 12 10.61 8.32 -16.27
N ASP A 13 11.42 8.05 -17.30
CA ASP A 13 11.21 8.55 -18.66
C ASP A 13 9.92 8.02 -19.26
N ILE A 14 9.63 6.72 -19.07
CA ILE A 14 8.35 6.12 -19.47
C ILE A 14 7.19 6.85 -18.79
N ALA A 15 7.27 7.09 -17.49
CA ALA A 15 6.18 7.75 -16.78
C ALA A 15 6.01 9.22 -17.15
N ASN A 16 7.12 9.94 -17.39
CA ASN A 16 7.06 11.30 -17.91
C ASN A 16 6.37 11.32 -19.26
N GLY A 17 6.78 10.44 -20.19
CA GLY A 17 6.15 10.33 -21.51
C GLY A 17 4.66 9.98 -21.43
N VAL A 18 4.27 9.08 -20.53
CA VAL A 18 2.84 8.74 -20.31
C VAL A 18 2.08 9.92 -19.70
N LEU A 19 2.66 10.66 -18.76
CA LEU A 19 2.00 11.83 -18.17
C LEU A 19 1.85 12.99 -19.15
N SER A 20 2.88 13.26 -19.96
CA SER A 20 2.82 14.20 -21.07
C SER A 20 1.77 13.78 -22.08
N PHE A 21 1.74 12.51 -22.51
CA PHE A 21 0.69 12.00 -23.40
C PHE A 21 -0.72 12.20 -22.84
N PHE A 22 -0.92 11.95 -21.54
CA PHE A 22 -2.21 12.20 -20.90
C PHE A 22 -2.57 13.70 -20.83
N HIS A 23 -1.59 14.57 -20.66
CA HIS A 23 -1.84 16.01 -20.60
C HIS A 23 -2.04 16.61 -22.01
N ASP A 24 -1.09 16.37 -22.90
CA ASP A 24 -0.95 17.01 -24.20
C ASP A 24 -1.90 16.41 -25.24
N ASP A 25 -2.00 15.08 -25.32
CA ASP A 25 -2.81 14.39 -26.33
C ASP A 25 -4.26 14.15 -25.87
N LEU A 26 -4.46 13.80 -24.60
CA LEU A 26 -5.81 13.56 -24.05
C LEU A 26 -6.45 14.81 -23.43
N GLY A 27 -5.71 15.92 -23.31
CA GLY A 27 -6.22 17.18 -22.76
C GLY A 27 -6.56 17.12 -21.26
N LEU A 28 -6.00 16.16 -20.51
CA LEU A 28 -6.24 16.06 -19.07
C LEU A 28 -5.45 17.12 -18.33
N SER A 29 -5.97 17.62 -17.21
CA SER A 29 -5.13 18.38 -16.28
C SER A 29 -4.00 17.50 -15.73
N TRP A 30 -2.89 18.10 -15.31
CA TRP A 30 -1.78 17.34 -14.72
C TRP A 30 -2.19 16.48 -13.51
N GLY A 31 -3.14 16.95 -12.70
CA GLY A 31 -3.72 16.14 -11.63
C GLY A 31 -4.54 14.96 -12.15
N GLY A 32 -5.30 15.16 -13.23
CA GLY A 32 -5.99 14.09 -13.96
C GLY A 32 -5.02 13.08 -14.56
N SER A 33 -3.89 13.52 -15.13
CA SER A 33 -2.83 12.66 -15.65
C SER A 33 -2.20 11.81 -14.54
N ILE A 34 -1.94 12.38 -13.34
CA ILE A 34 -1.45 11.61 -12.17
C ILE A 34 -2.48 10.55 -11.76
N ILE A 35 -3.77 10.90 -11.70
CA ILE A 35 -4.84 9.96 -11.35
C ILE A 35 -4.89 8.83 -12.38
N LEU A 36 -4.88 9.17 -13.67
CA LEU A 36 -4.97 8.18 -14.75
C LEU A 36 -3.74 7.27 -14.79
N LEU A 37 -2.53 7.81 -14.60
CA LEU A 37 -1.31 7.01 -14.47
C LEU A 37 -1.43 6.03 -13.31
N THR A 38 -1.93 6.49 -12.16
CA THR A 38 -2.14 5.64 -10.98
C THR A 38 -3.10 4.50 -11.29
N VAL A 39 -4.23 4.80 -11.94
CA VAL A 39 -5.24 3.81 -12.32
C VAL A 39 -4.69 2.83 -13.35
N ALA A 40 -3.98 3.30 -14.37
CA ALA A 40 -3.40 2.49 -15.44
C ALA A 40 -2.34 1.52 -14.88
N THR A 41 -1.39 2.04 -14.11
CA THR A 41 -0.36 1.21 -13.45
C THR A 41 -0.98 0.17 -12.53
N ARG A 42 -1.97 0.56 -11.73
CA ARG A 42 -2.68 -0.37 -10.84
C ARG A 42 -3.48 -1.44 -11.59
N THR A 43 -4.09 -1.08 -12.71
CA THR A 43 -4.80 -2.02 -13.59
C THR A 43 -3.84 -3.06 -14.15
N LEU A 44 -2.68 -2.64 -14.63
CA LEU A 44 -1.63 -3.54 -15.13
C LEU A 44 -1.10 -4.49 -14.04
N LEU A 45 -1.10 -4.05 -12.78
CA LEU A 45 -0.68 -4.85 -11.62
C LEU A 45 -1.79 -5.75 -11.02
N ILE A 46 -3.03 -5.73 -11.56
CA ILE A 46 -4.13 -6.60 -11.11
C ILE A 46 -3.74 -8.09 -11.04
N PRO A 47 -3.17 -8.73 -12.09
CA PRO A 47 -2.85 -10.16 -12.03
C PRO A 47 -1.83 -10.49 -10.93
N LEU A 48 -0.88 -9.59 -10.68
CA LEU A 48 0.10 -9.73 -9.62
C LEU A 48 -0.57 -9.59 -8.24
N THR A 49 -1.34 -8.52 -8.04
CA THR A 49 -2.03 -8.25 -6.76
C THR A 49 -3.07 -9.33 -6.43
N TYR A 50 -3.73 -9.91 -7.43
CA TYR A 50 -4.62 -11.07 -7.24
C TYR A 50 -3.87 -12.29 -6.68
N LYS A 51 -2.71 -12.64 -7.25
CA LYS A 51 -1.88 -13.74 -6.75
C LYS A 51 -1.39 -13.47 -5.32
N GLN A 52 -0.98 -12.24 -5.03
CA GLN A 52 -0.57 -11.81 -3.69
C GLN A 52 -1.71 -11.97 -2.68
N LEU A 53 -2.90 -11.45 -2.98
CA LEU A 53 -4.08 -11.53 -2.11
C LEU A 53 -4.52 -12.97 -1.88
N LYS A 54 -4.48 -13.82 -2.92
CA LYS A 54 -4.76 -15.25 -2.78
C LYS A 54 -3.79 -15.92 -1.80
N SER A 55 -2.49 -15.63 -1.91
CA SER A 55 -1.48 -16.15 -0.98
C SER A 55 -1.67 -15.66 0.45
N MET A 56 -2.03 -14.38 0.64
CA MET A 56 -2.30 -13.82 1.96
C MET A 56 -3.52 -14.46 2.62
N ARG A 57 -4.60 -14.71 1.86
CA ARG A 57 -5.78 -15.41 2.38
C ARG A 57 -5.50 -16.87 2.73
N ALA A 58 -4.63 -17.55 1.98
CA ALA A 58 -4.17 -18.89 2.34
C ALA A 58 -3.45 -18.89 3.70
N LEU A 59 -2.55 -17.92 3.94
CA LEU A 59 -1.88 -17.75 5.24
C LEU A 59 -2.88 -17.47 6.37
N GLN A 60 -3.95 -16.72 6.11
CA GLN A 60 -4.98 -16.43 7.11
C GLN A 60 -5.71 -17.69 7.61
N ALA A 61 -5.91 -18.70 6.75
CA ALA A 61 -6.51 -19.97 7.18
C ALA A 61 -5.67 -20.70 8.25
N PHE A 62 -4.36 -20.45 8.28
CA PHE A 62 -3.42 -21.04 9.23
C PHE A 62 -3.15 -20.18 10.48
N GLN A 63 -3.73 -18.97 10.57
CA GLN A 63 -3.65 -18.09 11.74
C GLN A 63 -3.89 -18.80 13.09
N PRO A 64 -4.93 -19.65 13.28
CA PRO A 64 -5.18 -20.29 14.58
C PRO A 64 -4.05 -21.25 14.98
N GLN A 65 -3.57 -22.08 14.05
CA GLN A 65 -2.47 -23.01 14.30
C GLN A 65 -1.16 -22.28 14.59
N MET A 66 -0.91 -21.18 13.88
CA MET A 66 0.23 -20.30 14.18
C MET A 66 0.13 -19.70 15.59
N LYS A 67 -1.07 -19.31 16.05
CA LYS A 67 -1.27 -18.81 17.42
C LYS A 67 -1.00 -19.89 18.47
N GLU A 68 -1.42 -21.13 18.23
CA GLU A 68 -1.11 -22.26 19.12
C GLU A 68 0.41 -22.48 19.26
N ILE A 69 1.16 -22.38 18.15
CA ILE A 69 2.64 -22.45 18.18
C ILE A 69 3.22 -21.28 19.00
N GLN A 70 2.69 -20.07 18.81
CA GLN A 70 3.09 -18.88 19.57
C GLN A 70 2.85 -19.02 21.07
N GLU A 71 1.70 -19.55 21.47
CA GLU A 71 1.36 -19.78 22.87
C GLU A 71 2.21 -20.89 23.49
N LYS A 72 2.40 -22.00 22.77
CA LYS A 72 3.19 -23.14 23.22
C LYS A 72 4.66 -22.80 23.48
N TYR A 73 5.25 -21.94 22.66
CA TYR A 73 6.66 -21.56 22.74
C TYR A 73 6.87 -20.10 23.16
N LYS A 74 5.88 -19.46 23.80
CA LYS A 74 5.91 -18.04 24.20
C LYS A 74 7.18 -17.65 24.99
N ASN A 75 7.67 -18.58 25.82
CA ASN A 75 8.83 -18.38 26.69
C ASN A 75 10.18 -18.74 26.03
N ASP A 76 10.17 -19.30 24.82
CA ASP A 76 11.36 -19.75 24.10
C ASP A 76 11.34 -19.18 22.67
N ARG A 77 11.84 -17.94 22.53
CA ARG A 77 11.83 -17.23 21.24
C ARG A 77 12.61 -17.95 20.15
N GLN A 78 13.70 -18.62 20.49
CA GLN A 78 14.51 -19.36 19.51
C GLN A 78 13.72 -20.53 18.96
N ARG A 79 13.11 -21.32 19.84
CA ARG A 79 12.30 -22.47 19.43
C ARG A 79 11.01 -22.06 18.75
N LEU A 80 10.39 -20.95 19.18
CA LEU A 80 9.24 -20.35 18.50
C LEU A 80 9.57 -20.05 17.04
N SER A 81 10.69 -19.37 16.77
CA SER A 81 11.11 -19.04 15.41
C SER A 81 11.33 -20.30 14.56
N GLN A 82 11.98 -21.32 15.13
CA GLN A 82 12.24 -22.59 14.44
C GLN A 82 10.97 -23.36 14.09
N GLU A 83 10.07 -23.54 15.06
CA GLU A 83 8.83 -24.28 14.86
C GLU A 83 7.86 -23.51 13.94
N MET A 84 7.85 -22.17 13.99
CA MET A 84 7.10 -21.35 13.05
C MET A 84 7.62 -21.49 11.61
N MET A 85 8.95 -21.51 11.42
CA MET A 85 9.54 -21.69 10.10
C MET A 85 9.27 -23.10 9.55
N LYS A 86 9.40 -24.13 10.39
CA LYS A 86 9.02 -25.51 10.01
C LYS A 86 7.56 -25.59 9.60
N PHE A 87 6.67 -24.96 10.37
CA PHE A 87 5.25 -24.92 10.05
C PHE A 87 4.99 -24.28 8.67
N TYR A 88 5.67 -23.17 8.33
CA TYR A 88 5.57 -22.57 7.00
C TYR A 88 6.06 -23.51 5.90
N GLN A 89 7.16 -24.23 6.12
CA GLN A 89 7.72 -25.17 5.14
C GLN A 89 6.82 -26.40 4.93
N GLU A 90 6.34 -27.01 6.01
CA GLU A 90 5.47 -28.19 5.97
C GLU A 90 4.14 -27.88 5.27
N ASN A 91 3.58 -26.69 5.50
CA ASN A 91 2.34 -26.26 4.87
C ASN A 91 2.55 -25.53 3.52
N LYS A 92 3.79 -25.45 3.03
CA LYS A 92 4.17 -24.76 1.76
C LYS A 92 3.66 -23.32 1.69
N ILE A 93 3.68 -22.62 2.82
CA ILE A 93 3.26 -21.23 2.96
C ILE A 93 4.46 -20.32 2.72
N ASN A 94 4.30 -19.29 1.89
CA ASN A 94 5.33 -18.26 1.71
C ASN A 94 5.04 -17.05 2.61
N PRO A 95 5.77 -16.85 3.73
CA PRO A 95 5.54 -15.72 4.63
C PRO A 95 5.88 -14.37 3.99
N LEU A 96 6.78 -14.34 2.98
CA LEU A 96 7.16 -13.12 2.27
C LEU A 96 6.06 -12.66 1.30
N ALA A 97 5.13 -13.53 0.91
CA ALA A 97 4.02 -13.16 0.05
C ALA A 97 3.19 -12.00 0.62
N SER A 98 3.16 -11.86 1.94
CA SER A 98 2.46 -10.80 2.67
C SER A 98 3.14 -9.42 2.60
N CYS A 99 4.45 -9.34 2.31
CA CYS A 99 5.17 -8.05 2.21
C CYS A 99 5.42 -7.59 0.76
N ILE A 100 5.20 -8.45 -0.23
CA ILE A 100 5.32 -8.10 -1.66
C ILE A 100 4.44 -6.91 -2.07
N PRO A 101 3.19 -6.74 -1.57
CA PRO A 101 2.36 -5.59 -1.94
C PRO A 101 3.03 -4.24 -1.65
N LEU A 102 3.81 -4.15 -0.56
CA LEU A 102 4.54 -2.94 -0.20
C LEU A 102 5.71 -2.69 -1.16
N LEU A 103 6.44 -3.74 -1.53
CA LEU A 103 7.58 -3.63 -2.45
C LEU A 103 7.15 -3.30 -3.88
N ALA A 104 6.03 -3.85 -4.34
CA ALA A 104 5.49 -3.56 -5.68
C ALA A 104 5.05 -2.10 -5.83
N GLN A 105 4.79 -1.39 -4.74
CA GLN A 105 4.39 0.02 -4.76
C GLN A 105 5.57 0.99 -4.84
N MET A 106 6.76 0.58 -4.39
CA MET A 106 7.95 1.43 -4.36
C MET A 106 8.31 2.02 -5.74
N PRO A 107 8.29 1.25 -6.85
CA PRO A 107 8.60 1.80 -8.18
C PRO A 107 7.70 2.97 -8.56
N VAL A 108 6.38 2.85 -8.39
CA VAL A 108 5.41 3.89 -8.78
C VAL A 108 5.59 5.17 -7.94
N PHE A 109 5.84 5.02 -6.64
CA PHE A 109 6.16 6.13 -5.76
C PHE A 109 7.44 6.84 -6.19
N ILE A 110 8.51 6.09 -6.46
CA ILE A 110 9.81 6.65 -6.84
C ILE A 110 9.68 7.41 -8.17
N THR A 111 9.00 6.82 -9.14
CA THR A 111 8.70 7.44 -10.42
C THR A 111 8.03 8.81 -10.25
N LEU A 112 6.87 8.87 -9.59
CA LEU A 112 6.16 10.13 -9.39
C LEU A 112 6.95 11.14 -8.56
N PHE A 113 7.72 10.68 -7.57
CA PHE A 113 8.56 11.53 -6.76
C PHE A 113 9.64 12.24 -7.59
N TYR A 114 10.29 11.53 -8.52
CA TYR A 114 11.29 12.13 -9.40
C TYR A 114 10.65 12.95 -10.51
N THR A 115 9.50 12.54 -11.06
CA THR A 115 8.77 13.33 -12.05
C THR A 115 8.38 14.71 -11.51
N LEU A 116 7.79 14.78 -10.30
CA LEU A 116 7.35 16.03 -9.68
C LEU A 116 8.50 16.94 -9.18
N ARG A 117 9.74 16.44 -9.25
CA ARG A 117 10.97 17.14 -8.86
C ARG A 117 11.98 17.26 -10.00
N GLY A 118 11.66 16.72 -11.17
CA GLY A 118 12.53 16.61 -12.33
C GLY A 118 12.15 17.61 -13.42
N PRO A 119 12.62 17.42 -14.66
CA PRO A 119 12.39 18.36 -15.76
C PRO A 119 10.90 18.63 -16.04
N LEU A 120 10.06 17.59 -15.96
CA LEU A 120 8.61 17.69 -16.17
C LEU A 120 7.92 18.66 -15.19
N ARG A 121 8.54 18.93 -14.02
CA ARG A 121 8.09 19.96 -13.10
C ARG A 121 8.03 21.34 -13.78
N LEU A 122 9.02 21.65 -14.62
CA LEU A 122 9.09 22.94 -15.31
C LEU A 122 7.98 23.04 -16.35
N ASP A 123 7.69 21.94 -17.05
CA ASP A 123 6.60 21.86 -18.03
C ASP A 123 5.22 22.03 -17.35
N MET A 124 5.04 21.44 -16.16
CA MET A 124 3.83 21.61 -15.35
C MET A 124 3.59 23.06 -14.92
N CYS A 125 4.66 23.84 -14.72
CA CYS A 125 4.55 25.22 -14.24
C CYS A 125 4.35 26.25 -15.37
N GLY A 126 4.46 25.83 -16.63
CA GLY A 126 4.45 26.74 -17.77
C GLY A 126 5.76 27.52 -17.86
N GLN A 127 6.35 27.51 -19.07
CA GLN A 127 7.56 28.21 -19.56
C GLN A 127 8.44 29.03 -18.58
N GLU A 128 9.76 28.93 -18.80
CA GLU A 128 10.93 29.46 -18.06
C GLU A 128 10.85 30.85 -17.38
N ALA A 129 9.84 31.67 -17.68
CA ALA A 129 9.67 33.01 -17.16
C ALA A 129 9.04 33.09 -15.74
N VAL A 130 8.32 32.06 -15.26
CA VAL A 130 7.65 32.11 -13.94
C VAL A 130 8.08 30.96 -13.03
N PRO A 131 8.69 31.23 -11.86
CA PRO A 131 9.00 30.17 -10.89
C PRO A 131 7.75 29.41 -10.44
N CYS A 132 7.83 28.07 -10.38
CA CYS A 132 6.78 27.23 -9.79
C CYS A 132 6.35 27.78 -8.42
N GLY A 133 5.04 27.97 -8.23
CA GLY A 133 4.47 28.61 -7.04
C GLY A 133 4.18 30.11 -7.16
N GLN A 134 4.53 30.75 -8.29
CA GLN A 134 4.16 32.15 -8.61
C GLN A 134 3.17 32.26 -9.79
N VAL A 135 2.81 31.14 -10.41
CA VAL A 135 1.82 31.11 -11.50
C VAL A 135 0.43 31.41 -10.92
N PRO A 136 -0.37 32.29 -11.55
CA PRO A 136 -1.70 32.64 -11.09
C PRO A 136 -2.59 31.39 -10.85
N PRO A 137 -3.36 31.34 -9.75
CA PRO A 137 -4.36 30.30 -9.54
C PRO A 137 -5.36 30.32 -10.70
N GLY A 138 -5.54 29.17 -11.37
CA GLY A 138 -6.45 29.05 -12.52
C GLY A 138 -5.77 28.96 -13.88
N ASP A 139 -4.44 29.06 -13.93
CA ASP A 139 -3.69 28.59 -15.11
C ASP A 139 -3.62 27.05 -15.09
N TRP A 140 -3.94 26.41 -16.22
CA TRP A 140 -4.25 24.98 -16.31
C TRP A 140 -3.06 24.05 -16.06
N GLY A 141 -1.83 24.59 -15.95
CA GLY A 141 -0.61 23.81 -15.80
C GLY A 141 -0.53 23.06 -14.47
N GLN A 142 -0.45 23.76 -13.34
CA GLN A 142 -0.03 23.11 -12.08
C GLN A 142 -1.14 22.91 -11.04
N SER A 143 -2.32 23.48 -11.28
CA SER A 143 -3.45 23.44 -10.35
C SER A 143 -4.37 22.25 -10.62
N PHE A 144 -5.02 21.73 -9.56
CA PHE A 144 -6.00 20.66 -9.68
C PHE A 144 -7.02 20.71 -8.54
N LEU A 145 -8.31 20.88 -8.89
CA LEU A 145 -9.40 21.04 -7.92
C LEU A 145 -9.09 22.16 -6.92
N PHE A 146 -9.01 21.84 -5.61
CA PHE A 146 -8.66 22.79 -4.54
C PHE A 146 -7.14 22.88 -4.29
N ILE A 147 -6.31 22.18 -5.07
CA ILE A 147 -4.86 22.18 -4.97
C ILE A 147 -4.31 23.24 -5.92
N PRO A 148 -3.69 24.33 -5.44
CA PRO A 148 -3.19 25.39 -6.31
C PRO A 148 -1.90 25.01 -7.05
N ASP A 149 -1.07 24.13 -6.48
CA ASP A 149 0.19 23.68 -7.07
C ASP A 149 0.49 22.23 -6.67
N LEU A 150 0.49 21.32 -7.65
CA LEU A 150 0.80 19.89 -7.48
C LEU A 150 2.29 19.63 -7.24
N THR A 151 3.16 20.55 -7.66
CA THR A 151 4.62 20.41 -7.59
C THR A 151 5.19 20.92 -6.27
N ALA A 152 4.51 21.85 -5.61
CA ALA A 152 4.91 22.40 -4.32
C ALA A 152 4.32 21.63 -3.13
N LYS A 153 4.87 21.87 -1.94
CA LYS A 153 4.27 21.37 -0.69
C LYS A 153 2.97 22.13 -0.42
N ALA A 154 1.91 21.41 -0.08
CA ALA A 154 0.67 22.05 0.34
C ALA A 154 0.85 22.76 1.69
N THR A 155 0.17 23.89 1.87
CA THR A 155 0.16 24.68 3.11
C THR A 155 -1.27 25.08 3.49
N GLY A 156 -1.46 25.57 4.71
CA GLY A 156 -2.75 26.10 5.18
C GLY A 156 -3.93 25.13 5.06
N GLY A 157 -5.07 25.63 4.61
CA GLY A 157 -6.31 24.84 4.46
C GLY A 157 -6.20 23.69 3.45
N VAL A 158 -5.43 23.86 2.37
CA VAL A 158 -5.21 22.81 1.36
C VAL A 158 -4.48 21.62 1.97
N LEU A 159 -3.45 21.87 2.79
CA LEU A 159 -2.73 20.79 3.47
C LEU A 159 -3.67 20.00 4.39
N ILE A 160 -4.48 20.69 5.19
CA ILE A 160 -5.44 20.06 6.10
C ILE A 160 -6.43 19.19 5.30
N ALA A 161 -6.99 19.71 4.21
CA ALA A 161 -7.91 18.97 3.36
C ALA A 161 -7.25 17.70 2.78
N LEU A 162 -6.01 17.80 2.26
CA LEU A 162 -5.27 16.66 1.74
C LEU A 162 -4.96 15.61 2.80
N LEU A 163 -4.53 16.04 4.00
CA LEU A 163 -4.24 15.11 5.09
C LEU A 163 -5.49 14.39 5.59
N VAL A 164 -6.62 15.09 5.69
CA VAL A 164 -7.90 14.47 6.06
C VAL A 164 -8.31 13.44 5.01
N LEU A 165 -8.27 13.80 3.72
CA LEU A 165 -8.58 12.86 2.64
C LEU A 165 -7.66 11.64 2.63
N TYR A 166 -6.36 11.85 2.82
CA TYR A 166 -5.39 10.75 2.95
C TYR A 166 -5.71 9.85 4.14
N VAL A 167 -5.88 10.40 5.34
CA VAL A 167 -6.14 9.62 6.56
C VAL A 167 -7.45 8.85 6.44
N VAL A 168 -8.52 9.49 5.96
CA VAL A 168 -9.84 8.85 5.80
C VAL A 168 -9.75 7.70 4.80
N THR A 169 -9.18 7.93 3.61
CA THR A 169 -9.05 6.87 2.60
C THR A 169 -8.12 5.75 3.06
N GLN A 170 -7.02 6.06 3.74
CA GLN A 170 -6.10 5.07 4.28
C GLN A 170 -6.74 4.24 5.40
N LEU A 171 -7.53 4.86 6.28
CA LEU A 171 -8.24 4.15 7.35
C LEU A 171 -9.30 3.22 6.78
N ILE A 172 -10.10 3.65 5.80
CA ILE A 172 -11.09 2.79 5.16
C ILE A 172 -10.40 1.59 4.50
N SER A 173 -9.34 1.84 3.71
CA SER A 173 -8.52 0.79 3.09
C SER A 173 -7.96 -0.19 4.13
N GLY A 174 -7.39 0.33 5.23
CA GLY A 174 -6.84 -0.45 6.33
C GLY A 174 -7.89 -1.27 7.08
N LEU A 175 -9.08 -0.71 7.34
CA LEU A 175 -10.18 -1.39 8.00
C LEU A 175 -10.69 -2.60 7.21
N ILE A 176 -10.81 -2.47 5.89
CA ILE A 176 -11.25 -3.57 5.04
C ILE A 176 -10.25 -4.74 5.12
N MET A 177 -8.95 -4.43 5.08
CA MET A 177 -7.89 -5.44 5.19
C MET A 177 -7.73 -6.00 6.63
N ALA A 178 -8.02 -5.20 7.65
CA ALA A 178 -7.84 -5.57 9.06
C ALA A 178 -8.92 -6.52 9.60
N THR A 179 -9.99 -6.79 8.85
CA THR A 179 -11.05 -7.74 9.24
C THR A 179 -10.53 -9.13 9.59
N THR A 180 -9.38 -9.51 9.03
CA THR A 180 -8.73 -10.81 9.22
C THR A 180 -7.39 -10.73 9.96
N ALA A 181 -7.03 -9.56 10.47
CA ALA A 181 -5.76 -9.31 11.16
C ALA A 181 -5.88 -9.62 12.66
N ASP A 182 -4.79 -10.06 13.30
CA ASP A 182 -4.76 -10.15 14.76
C ASP A 182 -4.77 -8.74 15.39
N ARG A 183 -5.01 -8.70 16.71
CA ARG A 183 -5.19 -7.43 17.44
C ARG A 183 -4.01 -6.47 17.25
N ASN A 184 -2.77 -6.97 17.27
CA ASN A 184 -1.59 -6.11 17.18
C ASN A 184 -1.41 -5.58 15.76
N GLN A 185 -1.62 -6.42 14.75
CA GLN A 185 -1.63 -6.00 13.35
C GLN A 185 -2.73 -4.97 13.07
N ARG A 186 -3.95 -5.17 13.59
CA ARG A 186 -5.05 -4.22 13.43
C ARG A 186 -4.74 -2.85 14.02
N ILE A 187 -4.17 -2.81 15.23
CA ILE A 187 -3.74 -1.54 15.87
C ILE A 187 -2.69 -0.85 15.01
N LEU A 188 -1.69 -1.60 14.52
CA LEU A 188 -0.65 -1.05 13.65
C LEU A 188 -1.25 -0.46 12.37
N MET A 189 -2.16 -1.17 11.71
CA MET A 189 -2.82 -0.69 10.48
C MET A 189 -3.66 0.58 10.72
N MET A 190 -4.28 0.72 11.89
CA MET A 190 -5.04 1.92 12.27
C MET A 190 -4.13 3.09 12.67
N ALA A 191 -2.96 2.82 13.25
CA ALA A 191 -2.02 3.84 13.69
C ALA A 191 -1.12 4.35 12.54
N LEU A 192 -0.78 3.49 11.58
CA LEU A 192 0.13 3.78 10.47
C LEU A 192 -0.21 5.08 9.68
N PRO A 193 -1.48 5.39 9.35
CA PRO A 193 -1.82 6.60 8.61
C PRO A 193 -1.38 7.86 9.35
N PHE A 194 -1.52 7.89 10.67
CA PHE A 194 -1.15 9.02 11.52
C PHE A 194 0.36 9.12 11.70
N ILE A 195 1.03 7.98 11.87
CA ILE A 195 2.50 7.92 11.97
C ILE A 195 3.16 8.48 10.70
N PHE A 196 2.54 8.31 9.53
CA PHE A 196 3.08 8.80 8.26
C PHE A 196 2.83 10.29 8.00
N ILE A 197 2.00 10.98 8.78
CA ILE A 197 1.69 12.41 8.55
C ILE A 197 2.96 13.29 8.51
N PRO A 198 3.91 13.22 9.48
CA PRO A 198 5.13 14.02 9.45
C PRO A 198 6.00 13.78 8.21
N PHE A 199 5.91 12.58 7.62
CA PHE A 199 6.58 12.26 6.37
C PHE A 199 5.85 12.90 5.18
N ILE A 200 4.52 12.76 5.11
CA ILE A 200 3.68 13.25 4.01
C ILE A 200 3.75 14.75 3.83
N ILE A 201 3.78 15.54 4.92
CA ILE A 201 3.90 17.00 4.86
C ILE A 201 5.20 17.48 4.17
N GLY A 202 6.20 16.59 4.07
CA GLY A 202 7.47 16.86 3.39
C GLY A 202 7.41 16.73 1.87
N PHE A 203 6.31 16.22 1.30
CA PHE A 203 6.20 15.92 -0.13
C PHE A 203 5.34 16.93 -0.92
N PRO A 204 5.55 17.01 -2.25
CA PRO A 204 4.66 17.75 -3.14
C PRO A 204 3.21 17.28 -3.05
N ALA A 205 2.26 18.20 -3.23
CA ALA A 205 0.83 17.91 -3.16
C ALA A 205 0.38 16.85 -4.18
N GLY A 206 0.99 16.80 -5.36
CA GLY A 206 0.73 15.77 -6.38
C GLY A 206 1.07 14.36 -5.92
N LEU A 207 2.06 14.20 -5.04
CA LEU A 207 2.37 12.90 -4.45
C LEU A 207 1.32 12.48 -3.40
N VAL A 208 0.76 13.45 -2.68
CA VAL A 208 -0.36 13.22 -1.76
C VAL A 208 -1.63 12.85 -2.53
N LEU A 209 -1.89 13.53 -3.66
CA LEU A 209 -2.97 13.18 -4.58
C LEU A 209 -2.83 11.74 -5.10
N TYR A 210 -1.62 11.33 -5.47
CA TYR A 210 -1.33 9.94 -5.83
C TYR A 210 -1.64 8.95 -4.72
N TRP A 211 -1.27 9.24 -3.46
CA TRP A 211 -1.60 8.35 -2.33
C TRP A 211 -3.11 8.25 -2.10
N ILE A 212 -3.84 9.37 -2.15
CA ILE A 212 -5.30 9.38 -2.03
C ILE A 212 -5.92 8.54 -3.15
N THR A 213 -5.48 8.73 -4.40
CA THR A 213 -5.96 7.97 -5.55
C THR A 213 -5.68 6.48 -5.40
N THR A 214 -4.48 6.14 -4.95
CA THR A 214 -4.04 4.78 -4.66
C THR A 214 -4.91 4.12 -3.59
N ASN A 215 -5.26 4.84 -2.53
CA ASN A 215 -6.11 4.33 -1.47
C ASN A 215 -7.53 4.10 -1.96
N THR A 216 -8.08 5.04 -2.72
CA THR A 216 -9.39 4.91 -3.37
C THR A 216 -9.42 3.70 -4.31
N TRP A 217 -8.40 3.52 -5.15
CA TRP A 217 -8.25 2.33 -5.99
C TRP A 217 -8.25 1.06 -5.14
N THR A 218 -7.48 1.04 -4.05
CA THR A 218 -7.38 -0.13 -3.16
C THR A 218 -8.71 -0.48 -2.54
N ILE A 219 -9.51 0.51 -2.12
CA ILE A 219 -10.86 0.30 -1.60
C ILE A 219 -11.75 -0.36 -2.67
N GLY A 220 -11.77 0.18 -3.89
CA GLY A 220 -12.54 -0.37 -5.02
C GLY A 220 -12.08 -1.77 -5.41
N GLN A 221 -10.77 -1.99 -5.53
CA GLN A 221 -10.18 -3.29 -5.81
C GLN A 221 -10.56 -4.31 -4.73
N GLN A 222 -10.42 -3.95 -3.46
CA GLN A 222 -10.71 -4.84 -2.35
C GLN A 222 -12.21 -5.18 -2.27
N TYR A 223 -13.08 -4.23 -2.61
CA TYR A 223 -14.52 -4.49 -2.75
C TYR A 223 -14.78 -5.61 -3.76
N VAL A 224 -14.19 -5.55 -4.96
CA VAL A 224 -14.34 -6.59 -5.99
C VAL A 224 -13.67 -7.89 -5.57
N VAL A 225 -12.44 -7.83 -5.06
CA VAL A 225 -11.66 -9.04 -4.69
C VAL A 225 -12.29 -9.78 -3.51
N ASN A 226 -12.95 -9.09 -2.57
CA ASN A 226 -13.71 -9.74 -1.50
C ASN A 226 -14.95 -10.50 -2.01
N ARG A 227 -15.47 -10.17 -3.18
CA ARG A 227 -16.56 -10.93 -3.82
C ARG A 227 -16.04 -12.19 -4.52
N VAL A 228 -14.88 -12.11 -5.16
CA VAL A 228 -14.30 -13.22 -5.95
C VAL A 228 -13.58 -14.24 -5.06
N ILE A 229 -12.86 -13.77 -4.06
CA ILE A 229 -12.17 -14.60 -3.09
C ILE A 229 -12.59 -14.06 -1.71
N PRO A 230 -13.56 -14.64 -1.01
CA PRO A 230 -13.96 -14.14 0.29
C PRO A 230 -12.84 -14.33 1.34
N PRO A 231 -12.74 -13.43 2.35
CA PRO A 231 -11.87 -13.67 3.50
C PRO A 231 -12.27 -14.99 4.19
N PRO A 232 -11.30 -15.83 4.62
CA PRO A 232 -11.62 -17.04 5.37
C PRO A 232 -12.39 -16.69 6.65
N THR A 233 -13.41 -17.49 6.96
CA THR A 233 -14.19 -17.33 8.20
C THR A 233 -13.29 -17.62 9.39
N VAL A 234 -12.83 -16.58 10.07
CA VAL A 234 -12.14 -16.73 11.35
C VAL A 234 -13.22 -17.05 12.39
N PRO A 235 -13.12 -18.17 13.14
CA PRO A 235 -14.05 -18.42 14.23
C PRO A 235 -14.01 -17.24 15.20
N SER A 236 -15.18 -16.71 15.56
CA SER A 236 -15.29 -15.68 16.61
C SER A 236 -14.54 -16.15 17.87
N PRO A 237 -13.98 -15.24 18.69
CA PRO A 237 -13.41 -15.61 20.00
C PRO A 237 -14.35 -16.52 20.82
N ALA A 238 -15.67 -16.34 20.70
CA ALA A 238 -16.68 -17.19 21.32
C ALA A 238 -16.77 -18.61 20.70
N GLN A 239 -16.55 -18.73 19.39
CA GLN A 239 -16.54 -20.02 18.67
C GLN A 239 -15.22 -20.78 18.87
N ALA A 240 -14.10 -20.06 18.98
CA ALA A 240 -12.81 -20.64 19.33
C ALA A 240 -12.80 -21.15 20.80
N ALA A 241 -13.45 -20.43 21.71
CA ALA A 241 -13.64 -20.88 23.10
C ALA A 241 -14.62 -22.06 23.23
N ALA A 242 -15.58 -22.20 22.30
CA ALA A 242 -16.53 -23.31 22.26
C ALA A 242 -16.00 -24.56 21.53
N ALA A 243 -14.92 -24.42 20.74
CA ALA A 243 -14.29 -25.54 20.07
C ALA A 243 -13.50 -26.38 21.09
N LYS A 244 -13.82 -27.68 21.17
CA LYS A 244 -13.08 -28.61 22.04
C LYS A 244 -11.60 -28.59 21.64
N PRO A 245 -10.65 -28.53 22.60
CA PRO A 245 -9.24 -28.55 22.28
C PRO A 245 -8.90 -29.83 21.49
N PRO A 246 -8.07 -29.73 20.44
CA PRO A 246 -7.68 -30.89 19.66
C PRO A 246 -6.99 -31.94 20.55
N PRO A 247 -7.18 -33.24 20.27
CA PRO A 247 -6.64 -34.29 21.11
C PRO A 247 -5.11 -34.19 21.17
N PRO A 248 -4.50 -34.45 22.34
CA PRO A 248 -3.06 -34.33 22.51
C PRO A 248 -2.33 -35.24 21.52
N PRO A 249 -1.16 -34.81 21.00
CA PRO A 249 -0.41 -35.59 20.03
C PRO A 249 -0.06 -36.96 20.61
N PRO A 250 -0.11 -38.05 19.82
CA PRO A 250 0.15 -39.39 20.31
C PRO A 250 1.53 -39.44 20.97
N ARG A 251 1.56 -39.82 22.26
CA ARG A 251 2.82 -40.01 23.00
C ARG A 251 3.67 -41.01 22.23
N LYS A 252 4.81 -40.56 21.69
CA LYS A 252 5.83 -41.45 21.12
C LYS A 252 6.20 -42.47 22.21
N LYS A 253 5.80 -43.72 22.03
CA LYS A 253 6.24 -44.83 22.89
C LYS A 253 7.77 -44.83 22.86
N LYS A 254 8.41 -44.48 23.98
CA LYS A 254 9.84 -44.73 24.18
C LYS A 254 10.03 -46.23 23.95
N ARG A 255 10.65 -46.60 22.82
CA ARG A 255 11.19 -47.93 22.61
C ARG A 255 12.22 -48.13 23.74
N ARG A 256 11.84 -48.89 24.77
CA ARG A 256 12.80 -49.47 25.70
C ARG A 256 13.69 -50.40 24.85
N ARG A 257 14.96 -50.03 24.74
CA ARG A 257 16.04 -50.97 24.43
C ARG A 257 16.70 -51.31 25.76
#